data_AF-A0A9W6CED2-F1
#
_entry.id   AF-A0A9W6CED2-F1
#
_cell.length_a   1.000
_cell.length_b   1.000
_cell.length_c   1.000
_cell.angle_alpha   90.00
_cell.angle_beta   90.00
_cell.angle_gamma   90.00
#
_symmetry.space_group_name_H-M   'P 1'
#
loop_
_entity.id
_entity.type
_entity.pdbx_description
1 polymer ?
#
loop_
_entity_poly.entity_id
_entity_poly.type
_entity_poly.pdbx_seq_one_letter_code
_entity_poly.pdbx_strand_id
1 'polypeptide(L)'
;MPGIELEDIMEGISVCRNQDLANVFYRLHLIEAYGTGMEKIMKAYEGMKEKPEIQTTKNTFKIILPNVNAKYMLENSSVWTTKTDTNSIMETEASLSEAEEKILEYVREHGVITKNDVISLLEVSASTASRTLRKMVKNNLLKQNGKARSTNYTIIK
;
A
#
# COMPACT_ATOMS: atom_id res chain seq x y z
N MET A 1 10.78 33.85 8.13
CA MET A 1 9.48 34.38 8.55
C MET A 1 9.51 34.41 10.06
N PRO A 2 9.75 35.56 10.68
CA PRO A 2 9.59 35.68 12.12
C PRO A 2 8.09 35.75 12.44
N GLY A 3 7.61 34.93 13.38
CA GLY A 3 6.32 35.14 14.04
C GLY A 3 5.17 34.20 13.67
N ILE A 4 5.43 32.99 13.18
CA ILE A 4 4.40 31.93 13.13
C ILE A 4 4.98 30.72 13.85
N GLU A 5 4.31 30.31 14.92
CA GLU A 5 4.68 29.13 15.71
C GLU A 5 4.01 27.88 15.14
N LEU A 6 4.42 26.70 15.63
CA LEU A 6 3.84 25.44 15.17
C LEU A 6 2.35 25.37 15.52
N GLU A 7 1.97 25.87 16.68
CA GLU A 7 0.59 25.90 17.17
C GLU A 7 -0.31 26.69 16.22
N ASP A 8 0.14 27.85 15.72
CA ASP A 8 -0.59 28.67 14.75
C ASP A 8 -0.87 27.90 13.46
N ILE A 9 0.13 27.16 12.97
CA ILE A 9 0.02 26.33 11.77
C ILE A 9 -1.00 25.20 11.98
N MET A 10 -1.02 24.62 13.18
CA MET A 10 -1.95 23.55 13.54
C MET A 10 -3.40 24.05 13.66
N GLU A 11 -3.60 25.31 14.06
CA GLU A 11 -4.91 25.99 14.07
C GLU A 11 -5.34 26.49 12.66
N GLY A 12 -4.56 26.19 11.63
CA GLY A 12 -4.89 26.51 10.24
C GLY A 12 -4.46 27.92 9.80
N ILE A 13 -3.67 28.63 10.60
CA ILE A 13 -3.06 29.90 10.16
C ILE A 13 -2.04 29.60 9.06
N SER A 14 -2.20 30.28 7.92
CA SER A 14 -1.36 30.05 6.75
C SER A 14 -0.89 31.35 6.15
N VAL A 15 0.43 31.52 6.14
CA VAL A 15 1.08 32.64 5.45
C VAL A 15 2.01 32.06 4.39
N CYS A 16 1.69 32.31 3.13
CA CYS A 16 2.48 31.81 2.02
C CYS A 16 3.74 32.66 1.86
N ARG A 17 4.89 32.00 1.71
CA ARG A 17 6.14 32.70 1.36
C ARG A 17 6.13 33.23 -0.07
N ASN A 18 5.43 32.54 -0.98
CA ASN A 18 5.21 32.96 -2.35
C ASN A 18 3.70 32.90 -2.64
N GLN A 19 3.06 34.06 -2.63
CA GLN A 19 1.61 34.17 -2.82
C GLN A 19 1.19 33.80 -4.26
N ASP A 20 1.99 34.18 -5.26
CA ASP A 20 1.68 33.91 -6.67
C ASP A 20 1.69 32.41 -6.97
N LEU A 21 2.68 31.69 -6.44
CA LEU A 21 2.73 30.23 -6.58
C LEU A 21 1.52 29.55 -5.91
N ALA A 22 1.15 30.00 -4.72
CA ALA A 22 -0.02 29.46 -4.02
C ALA A 22 -1.32 29.74 -4.79
N ASN A 23 -1.45 30.94 -5.38
CA ASN A 23 -2.59 31.31 -6.23
C ASN A 23 -2.67 30.44 -7.49
N VAL A 24 -1.53 30.09 -8.10
CA VAL A 24 -1.49 29.16 -9.24
C VAL A 24 -2.01 27.79 -8.81
N PHE A 25 -1.53 27.23 -7.69
CA PHE A 25 -2.00 25.93 -7.20
C PHE A 25 -3.48 25.94 -6.83
N TYR A 26 -3.99 27.03 -6.27
CA TYR A 26 -5.40 27.19 -5.96
C TYR A 26 -6.27 27.20 -7.24
N ARG A 27 -5.88 28.00 -8.25
CA ARG A 27 -6.60 28.09 -9.53
C ARG A 27 -6.54 26.81 -10.36
N LEU A 28 -5.47 26.03 -10.21
CA LEU A 28 -5.34 24.70 -10.81
C LEU A 28 -6.04 23.60 -10.00
N HIS A 29 -6.70 23.93 -8.89
CA HIS A 29 -7.34 22.98 -7.99
C HIS A 29 -6.38 21.91 -7.43
N LEU A 30 -5.10 22.23 -7.31
CA LEU A 30 -4.09 21.38 -6.65
C LEU A 30 -4.09 21.56 -5.13
N ILE A 31 -4.63 22.67 -4.64
CA ILE A 31 -4.93 22.91 -3.23
C ILE A 31 -6.37 23.39 -3.09
N GLU A 32 -7.02 23.01 -1.99
CA GLU A 32 -8.44 23.33 -1.76
C GLU A 32 -8.63 24.70 -1.08
N ALA A 33 -7.82 24.98 -0.06
CA ALA A 33 -7.82 26.23 0.70
C ALA A 33 -6.50 26.36 1.47
N TYR A 34 -6.12 27.60 1.79
CA TYR A 34 -4.95 27.88 2.62
C TYR A 34 -5.13 27.31 4.03
N GLY A 35 -4.04 26.80 4.63
CA GLY A 35 -4.04 26.32 6.03
C GLY A 35 -4.71 24.98 6.31
N THR A 36 -5.59 24.49 5.44
CA THR A 36 -6.34 23.23 5.68
C THR A 36 -5.50 21.95 5.52
N GLY A 37 -4.30 22.04 4.95
CA GLY A 37 -3.49 20.87 4.62
C GLY A 37 -2.98 20.10 5.84
N MET A 38 -2.58 20.81 6.91
CA MET A 38 -1.97 20.18 8.09
C MET A 38 -2.99 19.36 8.88
N GLU A 39 -4.17 19.93 9.09
CA GLU A 39 -5.28 19.22 9.75
C GLU A 39 -5.69 17.97 8.97
N LYS A 40 -5.75 18.05 7.63
CA LYS A 40 -6.06 16.90 6.77
C LYS A 40 -5.01 15.82 6.85
N ILE A 41 -3.73 16.18 6.87
CA ILE A 41 -2.64 15.23 7.06
C ILE A 41 -2.81 14.52 8.40
N MET A 42 -3.08 15.23 9.49
CA MET A 42 -3.28 14.60 10.80
C MET A 42 -4.51 13.69 10.82
N LYS A 43 -5.65 14.15 10.29
CA LYS A 43 -6.89 13.37 10.18
C LYS A 43 -6.72 12.09 9.37
N ALA A 44 -5.95 12.13 8.29
CA ALA A 44 -5.66 10.95 7.47
C ALA A 44 -4.93 9.83 8.27
N TYR A 45 -4.32 10.16 9.41
CA TYR A 45 -3.59 9.23 10.26
C TYR A 45 -4.26 8.99 11.63
N GLU A 46 -5.49 9.48 11.88
CA GLU A 46 -6.12 9.45 13.20
C GLU A 46 -6.27 8.04 13.79
N GLY A 47 -6.55 7.04 12.93
CA GLY A 47 -6.66 5.62 13.30
C GLY A 47 -5.38 4.79 13.15
N MET A 48 -4.25 5.42 12.80
CA MET A 48 -3.00 4.70 12.55
C MET A 48 -2.14 4.59 13.81
N LYS A 49 -1.37 3.50 13.93
CA LYS A 49 -0.44 3.27 15.05
C LYS A 49 0.67 4.31 15.10
N GLU A 50 1.23 4.65 13.94
CA GLU A 50 2.26 5.67 13.79
C GLU A 50 1.63 6.93 13.21
N LYS A 51 1.92 8.07 13.82
CA LYS A 51 1.37 9.38 13.45
C LYS A 51 2.43 10.25 12.76
N PRO A 52 2.01 11.23 11.94
CA PRO A 52 2.90 12.25 11.41
C PRO A 52 3.62 13.01 12.52
N GLU A 53 4.88 13.35 12.30
CA GLU A 53 5.68 14.17 13.21
C GLU A 53 6.14 15.44 12.50
N ILE A 54 6.01 16.58 13.17
CA ILE A 54 6.48 17.88 12.67
C ILE A 54 7.61 18.33 13.57
N GLN A 55 8.80 18.49 12.98
CA GLN A 55 9.99 18.97 13.65
C GLN A 55 10.33 20.36 13.11
N THR A 56 10.28 21.36 13.98
CA THR A 56 10.63 22.74 13.65
C THR A 56 11.94 23.12 14.34
N THR A 57 12.81 23.80 13.61
CA THR A 57 13.96 24.52 14.16
C THR A 57 13.87 25.97 13.70
N LYS A 58 14.81 26.81 14.14
CA LYS A 58 14.83 28.24 13.79
C LYS A 58 14.83 28.52 12.27
N ASN A 59 15.31 27.58 11.47
CA ASN A 59 15.48 27.75 10.02
C ASN A 59 14.95 26.60 9.18
N THR A 60 14.51 25.50 9.82
CA THR A 60 14.10 24.29 9.12
C THR A 60 12.72 23.86 9.60
N PHE A 61 11.92 23.41 8.64
CA PHE A 61 10.64 22.78 8.88
C PHE A 61 10.68 21.40 8.26
N LYS A 62 10.47 20.35 9.06
CA LYS A 62 10.53 18.96 8.62
C LYS A 62 9.22 18.27 9.01
N ILE A 63 8.58 17.65 8.03
CA ILE A 63 7.43 16.77 8.25
C ILE A 63 7.87 15.34 7.98
N ILE A 64 7.57 14.44 8.91
CA ILE A 64 7.80 13.00 8.78
C ILE A 64 6.43 12.35 8.64
N LEU A 65 6.20 11.68 7.50
CA LEU A 65 4.97 10.95 7.22
C LEU A 65 5.26 9.45 7.23
N PRO A 66 4.75 8.69 8.22
CA PRO A 66 4.89 7.24 8.22
C PRO A 66 4.25 6.62 6.99
N ASN A 67 4.93 5.65 6.38
CA ASN A 67 4.41 4.97 5.21
C ASN A 67 3.33 3.95 5.62
N VAL A 68 2.07 4.32 5.45
CA VAL A 68 0.91 3.47 5.75
C VAL A 68 0.81 2.24 4.83
N ASN A 69 1.44 2.29 3.65
CA ASN A 69 1.45 1.19 2.68
C ASN A 69 2.57 0.17 2.94
N ALA A 70 3.41 0.37 3.97
CA ALA A 70 4.56 -0.50 4.24
C ALA A 70 4.16 -1.95 4.56
N LYS A 71 2.94 -2.21 5.07
CA LYS A 71 2.44 -3.59 5.24
C LYS A 71 2.41 -4.38 3.93
N TYR A 72 2.07 -3.74 2.81
CA TYR A 72 2.13 -4.36 1.47
C TYR A 72 3.57 -4.60 0.96
N MET A 73 4.57 -3.94 1.57
CA MET A 73 5.99 -4.13 1.26
C MET A 73 6.63 -5.20 2.14
N LEU A 74 6.20 -5.35 3.40
CA LEU A 74 6.74 -6.39 4.30
C LEU A 74 6.33 -7.80 3.85
N GLU A 75 5.11 -7.99 3.34
CA GLU A 75 4.69 -9.23 2.64
C GLU A 75 5.54 -9.51 1.38
N ASN A 76 6.15 -8.48 0.81
CA ASN A 76 7.05 -8.61 -0.33
C ASN A 76 8.51 -8.82 0.05
N SER A 77 8.95 -8.32 1.20
CA SER A 77 10.35 -8.31 1.65
C SER A 77 10.71 -9.40 2.65
N SER A 78 9.77 -10.18 3.17
CA SER A 78 10.05 -11.39 3.98
C SER A 78 10.78 -12.50 3.19
N VAL A 79 11.11 -12.28 1.91
CA VAL A 79 11.93 -13.19 1.09
C VAL A 79 13.43 -12.88 1.17
N TRP A 80 13.87 -11.74 1.73
CA TRP A 80 15.27 -11.29 1.63
C TRP A 80 15.93 -10.82 2.94
N THR A 81 15.67 -11.50 4.06
CA THR A 81 16.64 -11.53 5.16
C THR A 81 16.95 -12.96 5.56
N THR A 82 18.13 -13.38 5.14
CA THR A 82 18.81 -14.60 5.50
C THR A 82 18.93 -14.76 7.03
N LYS A 83 18.43 -15.90 7.51
CA LYS A 83 18.99 -16.75 8.58
C LYS A 83 19.95 -16.06 9.58
N THR A 84 19.45 -15.81 10.77
CA THR A 84 20.17 -16.12 12.02
C THR A 84 19.14 -16.42 13.11
N ASP A 85 19.52 -17.37 13.95
CA ASP A 85 18.67 -18.15 14.84
C ASP A 85 17.99 -17.31 15.93
N THR A 86 16.74 -17.65 16.26
CA THR A 86 16.32 -18.13 17.60
C THR A 86 14.79 -18.26 17.66
N ASN A 87 14.38 -19.37 18.26
CA ASN A 87 13.02 -19.84 18.50
C ASN A 87 11.98 -18.75 18.79
N SER A 88 10.90 -18.75 18.00
CA SER A 88 9.54 -18.66 18.55
C SER A 88 8.54 -19.22 17.54
N ILE A 89 8.01 -20.38 17.90
CA ILE A 89 6.82 -20.98 17.30
C ILE A 89 5.66 -20.04 17.59
N MET A 90 5.06 -19.46 16.55
CA MET A 90 3.62 -19.14 16.54
C MET A 90 3.11 -19.26 15.11
N GLU A 91 2.59 -20.45 14.80
CA GLU A 91 1.58 -20.64 13.78
C GLU A 91 0.47 -19.61 14.01
N THR A 92 0.26 -18.72 13.05
CA THR A 92 -1.00 -17.98 12.95
C THR A 92 -1.43 -18.05 11.51
N GLU A 93 -2.52 -18.79 11.30
CA GLU A 93 -3.14 -19.05 10.02
C GLU A 93 -3.33 -17.74 9.24
N ALA A 94 -2.64 -17.64 8.11
CA ALA A 94 -2.91 -16.59 7.14
C ALA A 94 -4.30 -16.87 6.56
N SER A 95 -5.30 -16.10 7.00
CA SER A 95 -6.62 -16.13 6.40
C SER A 95 -6.47 -15.90 4.89
N LEU A 96 -6.84 -16.92 4.11
CA LEU A 96 -6.87 -16.83 2.66
C LEU A 96 -7.82 -15.70 2.27
N SER A 97 -7.41 -14.87 1.31
CA SER A 97 -8.33 -13.87 0.74
C SER A 97 -9.49 -14.61 0.05
N GLU A 98 -10.72 -14.07 0.11
CA GLU A 98 -11.88 -14.62 -0.59
C GLU A 98 -11.61 -14.88 -2.09
N ALA A 99 -10.76 -14.05 -2.70
CA ALA A 99 -10.30 -14.22 -4.08
C ALA A 99 -9.36 -15.43 -4.28
N GLU A 100 -8.49 -15.72 -3.30
CA GLU A 100 -7.57 -16.85 -3.35
C GLU A 100 -8.33 -18.17 -3.14
N GLU A 101 -9.34 -18.17 -2.27
CA GLU A 101 -10.20 -19.33 -2.04
C GLU A 101 -11.00 -19.72 -3.29
N LYS A 102 -11.64 -18.75 -3.96
CA LYS A 102 -12.34 -18.98 -5.24
C LYS A 102 -11.41 -19.54 -6.33
N ILE A 103 -10.17 -19.05 -6.41
CA ILE A 103 -9.19 -19.59 -7.36
C ILE A 103 -8.82 -21.03 -7.00
N LEU A 104 -8.62 -21.35 -5.72
CA LEU A 104 -8.30 -22.71 -5.29
C LEU A 104 -9.47 -23.68 -5.55
N GLU A 105 -10.70 -23.26 -5.28
CA GLU A 105 -11.90 -24.04 -5.59
C GLU A 105 -11.99 -24.35 -7.09
N TYR A 106 -11.83 -23.35 -7.94
CA TYR A 106 -11.84 -23.53 -9.39
C TYR A 106 -10.75 -24.52 -9.87
N VAL A 107 -9.53 -24.42 -9.34
CA VAL A 107 -8.42 -25.32 -9.72
C VAL A 107 -8.64 -26.74 -9.19
N ARG A 108 -9.34 -26.92 -8.05
CA ARG A 108 -9.72 -28.26 -7.56
C ARG A 108 -10.72 -28.94 -8.50
N GLU A 109 -11.67 -28.17 -9.04
CA GLU A 109 -12.68 -28.71 -9.97
C GLU A 109 -12.13 -28.95 -11.38
N HIS A 110 -11.36 -28.01 -11.93
CA HIS A 110 -10.95 -28.00 -13.35
C HIS A 110 -9.49 -28.45 -13.56
N GLY A 111 -8.71 -28.58 -12.48
CA GLY A 111 -7.31 -29.03 -12.48
C GLY A 111 -6.28 -27.98 -12.92
N VAL A 112 -6.63 -27.09 -13.85
CA VAL A 112 -5.77 -26.01 -14.36
C VAL A 112 -6.54 -24.69 -14.39
N ILE A 113 -5.84 -23.58 -14.16
CA ILE A 113 -6.39 -22.23 -14.34
C ILE A 113 -5.44 -21.37 -15.16
N THR A 114 -5.98 -20.54 -16.04
CA THR A 114 -5.22 -19.54 -16.80
C THR A 114 -5.49 -18.13 -16.26
N LYS A 115 -4.66 -17.17 -16.69
CA LYS A 115 -4.87 -15.76 -16.35
C LYS A 115 -6.25 -15.25 -16.80
N ASN A 116 -6.72 -15.69 -17.97
CA ASN A 116 -8.01 -15.25 -18.50
C ASN A 116 -9.17 -15.79 -17.67
N ASP A 117 -9.06 -17.02 -17.17
CA ASP A 117 -10.07 -17.60 -16.29
C ASP A 117 -10.17 -16.82 -14.98
N VAL A 118 -9.04 -16.40 -14.40
CA VAL A 118 -9.04 -15.54 -13.20
C VAL A 118 -9.69 -14.18 -13.44
N ILE A 119 -9.48 -13.59 -14.63
CA ILE A 119 -10.11 -12.32 -15.01
C ILE A 119 -11.63 -12.49 -15.06
N SER A 120 -12.11 -13.56 -15.67
CA SER A 120 -13.54 -13.85 -15.79
C SER A 120 -14.16 -14.27 -14.44
N LEU A 121 -13.44 -15.05 -13.63
CA LEU A 121 -13.93 -15.59 -12.36
C LEU A 121 -14.08 -14.51 -11.28
N LEU A 122 -13.14 -13.56 -11.22
CA LEU A 122 -13.12 -12.51 -10.20
C LEU A 122 -13.59 -11.14 -10.72
N GLU A 123 -13.91 -11.02 -12.01
CA GLU A 123 -14.26 -9.77 -12.70
C GLU A 123 -13.25 -8.63 -12.45
N VAL A 124 -11.96 -8.97 -12.43
CA VAL A 124 -10.88 -8.01 -12.15
C VAL A 124 -10.03 -7.68 -13.38
N SER A 125 -9.31 -6.56 -13.31
CA SER A 125 -8.36 -6.18 -14.36
C SER A 125 -7.25 -7.22 -14.57
N ALA A 126 -6.68 -7.26 -15.77
CA ALA A 126 -5.59 -8.16 -16.12
C ALA A 126 -4.33 -7.98 -15.26
N SER A 127 -4.08 -6.77 -14.74
CA SER A 127 -2.96 -6.50 -13.83
C SER A 127 -3.23 -7.07 -12.43
N THR A 128 -4.46 -6.93 -11.92
CA THR A 128 -4.90 -7.52 -10.65
C THR A 128 -4.81 -9.04 -10.69
N ALA A 129 -5.37 -9.69 -11.72
CA ALA A 129 -5.30 -11.14 -11.89
C ALA A 129 -3.85 -11.65 -11.92
N SER A 130 -2.95 -10.96 -12.65
CA SER A 130 -1.52 -11.30 -12.67
C SER A 130 -0.80 -11.07 -11.35
N ARG A 131 -1.26 -10.13 -10.51
CA ARG A 131 -0.71 -9.91 -9.18
C ARG A 131 -1.16 -11.02 -8.23
N THR A 132 -2.44 -11.38 -8.23
CA THR A 132 -3.01 -12.45 -7.40
C THR A 132 -2.37 -13.81 -7.72
N LEU A 133 -2.27 -14.18 -9.00
CA LEU A 133 -1.61 -15.43 -9.40
C LEU A 133 -0.13 -15.48 -8.98
N ARG A 134 0.59 -14.37 -9.11
CA ARG A 134 1.99 -14.27 -8.62
C ARG A 134 2.08 -14.42 -7.10
N LYS A 135 1.14 -13.84 -6.36
CA LYS A 135 1.04 -13.99 -4.91
C LYS A 135 0.79 -15.45 -4.52
N MET A 136 -0.17 -16.12 -5.16
CA MET A 136 -0.49 -17.53 -4.88
C MET A 136 0.66 -18.48 -5.24
N VAL A 137 1.40 -18.22 -6.33
CA VAL A 137 2.61 -18.99 -6.65
C VAL A 137 3.71 -18.76 -5.62
N LYS A 138 3.91 -17.50 -5.20
CA LYS A 138 4.89 -17.15 -4.16
C LYS A 138 4.57 -17.82 -2.81
N ASN A 139 3.29 -17.95 -2.49
CA ASN A 139 2.81 -18.58 -1.26
C ASN A 139 2.73 -20.12 -1.33
N ASN A 140 3.28 -20.75 -2.38
CA ASN A 140 3.25 -22.19 -2.62
C ASN A 140 1.82 -22.81 -2.68
N LEU A 141 0.82 -22.01 -3.05
CA LEU A 141 -0.55 -22.50 -3.28
C LEU A 141 -0.72 -23.03 -4.71
N LEU A 142 -0.05 -22.39 -5.68
CA LEU A 142 -0.09 -22.73 -7.10
C LEU A 142 1.31 -22.89 -7.67
N LYS A 143 1.43 -23.71 -8.71
CA LYS A 143 2.63 -23.89 -9.53
C LYS A 143 2.35 -23.36 -10.92
N GLN A 144 3.23 -22.48 -11.42
CA GLN A 144 3.18 -22.02 -12.80
C GLN A 144 3.82 -23.05 -13.73
N ASN A 145 3.09 -23.52 -14.74
CA ASN A 145 3.64 -24.33 -15.83
C ASN A 145 3.58 -23.57 -17.16
N GLY A 146 4.54 -23.83 -18.04
CA GLY A 146 4.65 -23.19 -19.36
C GLY A 146 5.24 -21.76 -19.33
N LYS A 147 5.36 -21.14 -20.50
CA LYS A 147 5.93 -19.79 -20.68
C LYS A 147 5.09 -18.97 -21.67
N ALA A 148 4.96 -17.66 -21.41
CA ALA A 148 4.23 -16.72 -22.25
C ALA A 148 2.77 -17.14 -22.51
N ARG A 149 2.42 -17.52 -23.75
CA ARG A 149 1.04 -17.88 -24.13
C ARG A 149 0.59 -19.24 -23.59
N SER A 150 1.52 -20.12 -23.21
CA SER A 150 1.21 -21.44 -22.66
C SER A 150 1.22 -21.45 -21.12
N THR A 151 1.17 -20.29 -20.47
CA THR A 151 1.20 -20.21 -19.01
C THR A 151 -0.14 -20.65 -18.41
N ASN A 152 -0.09 -21.71 -17.60
CA ASN A 152 -1.19 -22.18 -16.77
C ASN A 152 -0.71 -22.42 -15.33
N TYR A 153 -1.66 -22.54 -14.40
CA TYR A 153 -1.39 -22.71 -12.98
C TYR A 153 -2.12 -23.95 -12.45
N THR A 154 -1.42 -24.77 -11.65
CA THR A 154 -1.94 -26.00 -11.03
C THR A 154 -1.69 -25.95 -9.52
N ILE A 155 -2.53 -26.60 -8.71
CA ILE A 155 -2.27 -26.72 -7.26
C ILE A 155 -0.96 -27.50 -7.01
N ILE A 156 -0.19 -27.03 -6.03
CA ILE A 156 0.99 -27.76 -5.54
C ILE A 156 0.48 -28.92 -4.66
N LYS A 157 0.87 -30.14 -5.01
CA LYS A 157 0.58 -31.36 -4.25
C LYS A 157 1.63 -31.58 -3.16
#